data_AF-A0A368E475-F1
#
_entry.id   AF-A0A368E475-F1
#
_cell.length_a   1.000
_cell.length_b   1.000
_cell.length_c   1.000
_cell.angle_alpha   90.00
_cell.angle_beta   90.00
_cell.angle_gamma   90.00
#
_symmetry.space_group_name_H-M   'P 1'
#
loop_
_entity.id
_entity.type
_entity.pdbx_description
1 polymer ?
#
loop_
_entity_poly.entity_id
_entity_poly.type
_entity_poly.pdbx_seq_one_letter_code
_entity_poly.pdbx_strand_id
1 'polypeptide(L)'
;MQAREIKSLSDDDINQLRRGGGWGLALPAELNGMPGPKHVLELKEELLLSTKQVEEVQTFFDEMKRLAIPVGKALINAEKDVEAVFRYGVVDETKLKALLKTAEQARTELRFIHLSQHYKTKDILSDEQVTKYNQLRGYTEDPCEKIPAGHNPTMYKKHMGCH
;
A
#
# COMPACT_ATOMS: atom_id res chain seq x y z
N MET A 1 -13.48 -11.32 13.87
CA MET A 1 -12.40 -10.62 14.59
C MET A 1 -11.92 -11.42 15.80
N GLN A 2 -12.78 -11.80 16.74
CA GLN A 2 -12.37 -12.47 17.99
C GLN A 2 -11.68 -13.84 17.80
N ALA A 3 -12.01 -14.62 16.77
CA ALA A 3 -11.42 -15.95 16.55
C ALA A 3 -10.03 -15.96 15.88
N ARG A 4 -9.49 -14.80 15.47
CA ARG A 4 -8.22 -14.71 14.73
C ARG A 4 -7.03 -15.09 15.61
N GLU A 5 -5.98 -15.65 15.01
CA GLU A 5 -4.73 -15.92 15.75
C GLU A 5 -4.06 -14.62 16.21
N ILE A 6 -4.10 -13.57 15.39
CA ILE A 6 -3.63 -12.22 15.70
C ILE A 6 -4.84 -11.31 15.60
N LYS A 7 -5.26 -10.64 16.68
CA LYS A 7 -6.53 -9.86 16.62
C LYS A 7 -6.44 -8.64 15.69
N SER A 8 -5.25 -8.03 15.59
CA SER A 8 -4.97 -6.84 14.79
C SER A 8 -4.91 -7.11 13.28
N LEU A 9 -4.64 -8.35 12.84
CA LEU A 9 -4.46 -8.69 11.43
C LEU A 9 -5.52 -9.70 10.97
N SER A 10 -6.25 -9.37 9.90
CA SER A 10 -7.08 -10.34 9.19
C SER A 10 -6.25 -11.34 8.37
N ASP A 11 -6.88 -12.42 7.91
CA ASP A 11 -6.21 -13.39 7.03
C ASP A 11 -5.78 -12.73 5.71
N ASP A 12 -6.57 -11.77 5.20
CA ASP A 12 -6.23 -10.98 4.03
C ASP A 12 -5.01 -10.07 4.27
N ASP A 13 -4.92 -9.44 5.44
CA ASP A 13 -3.74 -8.65 5.83
C ASP A 13 -2.49 -9.54 5.87
N ILE A 14 -2.59 -10.70 6.52
CA ILE A 14 -1.50 -11.68 6.59
C ILE A 14 -1.09 -12.14 5.19
N ASN A 15 -2.04 -12.42 4.31
CA ASN A 15 -1.77 -12.83 2.94
C ASN A 15 -1.12 -11.71 2.11
N GLN A 16 -1.56 -10.46 2.28
CA GLN A 16 -0.94 -9.29 1.66
C GLN A 16 0.51 -9.12 2.14
N LEU A 17 0.76 -9.19 3.45
CA LEU A 17 2.10 -9.06 4.03
C LEU A 17 3.02 -10.20 3.58
N ARG A 18 2.55 -11.45 3.58
CA ARG A 18 3.34 -12.63 3.14
C ARG A 18 3.76 -12.55 1.68
N ARG A 19 2.93 -11.96 0.83
CA ARG A 19 3.25 -11.75 -0.58
C ARG A 19 3.92 -10.41 -0.85
N GLY A 20 4.23 -9.57 0.14
CA GLY A 20 4.79 -8.22 -0.09
C GLY A 20 3.86 -7.32 -0.92
N GLY A 21 2.55 -7.43 -0.70
CA GLY A 21 1.54 -6.59 -1.33
C GLY A 21 1.48 -5.21 -0.68
N GLY A 22 1.00 -4.22 -1.43
CA GLY A 22 1.04 -2.81 -1.02
C GLY A 22 0.26 -2.46 0.26
N TRP A 23 -0.75 -3.25 0.64
CA TRP A 23 -1.51 -3.10 1.91
C TRP A 23 -1.93 -1.65 2.26
N GLY A 24 -2.22 -0.83 1.25
CA GLY A 24 -2.55 0.60 1.42
C GLY A 24 -1.40 1.49 1.91
N LEU A 25 -0.18 0.98 2.00
CA LEU A 25 0.97 1.68 2.59
C LEU A 25 1.47 2.86 1.75
N ALA A 26 1.26 2.80 0.43
CA ALA A 26 1.67 3.82 -0.52
C ALA A 26 0.53 4.74 -0.99
N LEU A 27 -0.65 4.71 -0.33
CA LEU A 27 -1.77 5.60 -0.67
C LEU A 27 -1.37 7.09 -0.80
N PRO A 28 -0.48 7.67 0.04
CA PRO A 28 -0.03 9.04 -0.15
C PRO A 28 0.63 9.31 -1.51
N ALA A 29 1.36 8.35 -2.06
CA ALA A 29 1.95 8.49 -3.39
C ALA A 29 0.91 8.21 -4.48
N GLU A 30 0.19 7.09 -4.33
CA GLU A 30 -0.80 6.63 -5.30
C GLU A 30 -1.91 7.66 -5.55
N LEU A 31 -2.53 8.18 -4.50
CA LEU A 31 -3.64 9.13 -4.60
C LEU A 31 -3.20 10.56 -4.92
N ASN A 32 -1.89 10.85 -4.90
CA ASN A 32 -1.32 12.10 -5.40
C ASN A 32 -0.68 11.93 -6.79
N GLY A 33 -1.12 10.91 -7.52
CA GLY A 33 -0.78 10.70 -8.92
C GLY A 33 0.67 10.30 -9.18
N MET A 34 1.36 9.75 -8.18
CA MET A 34 2.70 9.21 -8.31
C MET A 34 2.62 7.72 -8.68
N PRO A 35 3.06 7.30 -9.87
CA PRO A 35 2.85 5.93 -10.33
C PRO A 35 3.63 4.89 -9.52
N GLY A 36 3.00 3.74 -9.24
CA GLY A 36 3.65 2.59 -8.60
C GLY A 36 4.02 1.51 -9.63
N PRO A 37 5.11 0.75 -9.43
CA PRO A 37 5.67 -0.09 -10.49
C PRO A 37 4.73 -1.21 -10.94
N LYS A 38 3.95 -1.80 -10.01
CA LYS A 38 2.95 -2.83 -10.36
C LYS A 38 1.95 -2.34 -11.39
N HIS A 39 1.36 -1.17 -11.14
CA HIS A 39 0.29 -0.63 -11.98
C HIS A 39 0.84 -0.04 -13.29
N VAL A 40 2.08 0.45 -13.28
CA VAL A 40 2.76 0.86 -14.50
C VAL A 40 3.03 -0.33 -15.42
N LEU A 41 3.46 -1.48 -14.87
CA LEU A 41 3.64 -2.72 -15.64
C LEU A 41 2.32 -3.27 -16.18
N GLU A 42 1.23 -3.17 -15.40
CA GLU A 42 -0.12 -3.57 -15.83
C GLU A 42 -0.62 -2.73 -17.02
N LEU A 43 -0.19 -1.47 -17.13
CA LEU A 43 -0.62 -0.51 -18.16
C LEU A 43 0.47 -0.25 -19.22
N LYS A 44 1.46 -1.14 -19.35
CA LYS A 44 2.67 -0.88 -20.14
C LYS A 44 2.39 -0.57 -21.62
N GLU A 45 1.36 -1.19 -22.19
CA GLU A 45 0.99 -1.01 -23.60
C GLU A 45 0.25 0.33 -23.78
N GLU A 46 -0.66 0.66 -22.87
CA GLU A 46 -1.43 1.90 -22.86
C GLU A 46 -0.59 3.14 -22.54
N LEU A 47 0.52 2.95 -21.80
CA LEU A 47 1.53 3.96 -21.49
C LEU A 47 2.64 4.03 -22.55
N LEU A 48 2.61 3.15 -23.55
CA LEU A 48 3.63 3.05 -24.60
C LEU A 48 5.05 3.00 -24.00
N LEU A 49 5.24 2.18 -22.96
CA LEU A 49 6.54 2.08 -22.30
C LEU A 49 7.57 1.52 -23.28
N SER A 50 8.74 2.15 -23.33
CA SER A 50 9.88 1.58 -24.04
C SER A 50 10.36 0.29 -23.37
N THR A 51 11.04 -0.59 -24.11
CA THR A 51 11.66 -1.80 -23.54
C THR A 51 12.53 -1.48 -22.32
N LYS A 52 13.31 -0.40 -22.39
CA LYS A 52 14.16 0.07 -21.28
C LYS A 52 13.33 0.47 -20.06
N GLN A 53 12.24 1.22 -20.23
CA GLN A 53 11.34 1.57 -19.13
C GLN A 53 10.73 0.31 -18.50
N VAL A 54 10.29 -0.66 -19.31
CA VAL A 54 9.74 -1.92 -18.79
C VAL A 54 10.77 -2.66 -17.92
N GLU A 55 12.02 -2.76 -18.39
CA GLU A 55 13.11 -3.40 -17.63
C GLU A 55 13.42 -2.68 -16.29
N GLU A 56 13.43 -1.34 -16.30
CA GLU A 56 13.66 -0.54 -15.10
C GLU A 56 12.49 -0.64 -14.10
N VAL A 57 11.24 -0.52 -14.56
CA VAL A 57 10.05 -0.69 -13.70
C VAL A 57 10.00 -2.11 -13.12
N GLN A 58 10.32 -3.13 -13.93
CA GLN A 58 10.38 -4.51 -13.48
C GLN A 58 11.42 -4.70 -12.38
N THR A 59 12.59 -4.08 -12.53
CA THR A 59 13.64 -4.09 -11.49
C THR A 59 13.14 -3.47 -10.19
N PHE A 60 12.42 -2.35 -10.25
CA PHE A 60 11.81 -1.72 -9.07
C PHE A 60 10.74 -2.59 -8.42
N PHE A 61 9.90 -3.25 -9.21
CA PHE A 61 8.89 -4.18 -8.72
C PHE A 61 9.52 -5.39 -8.02
N ASP A 62 10.56 -5.98 -8.61
CA ASP A 62 11.24 -7.15 -8.05
C ASP A 62 12.03 -6.80 -6.79
N GLU A 63 12.70 -5.63 -6.78
CA GLU A 63 13.36 -5.11 -5.57
C GLU A 63 12.33 -4.89 -4.45
N MET A 64 11.20 -4.23 -4.74
CA MET A 64 10.12 -4.03 -3.79
C MET A 64 9.69 -5.35 -3.16
N LYS A 65 9.45 -6.38 -3.98
CA LYS A 65 9.00 -7.70 -3.51
C LYS A 65 10.06 -8.40 -2.67
N ARG A 66 11.33 -8.37 -3.12
CA ARG A 66 12.47 -8.95 -2.41
C ARG A 66 12.63 -8.35 -1.02
N LEU A 67 12.43 -7.04 -0.87
CA LEU A 67 12.53 -6.33 0.41
C LEU A 67 11.27 -6.47 1.26
N ALA A 68 10.07 -6.33 0.67
CA ALA A 68 8.80 -6.30 1.40
C ALA A 68 8.42 -7.65 2.01
N ILE A 69 8.71 -8.78 1.35
CA ILE A 69 8.34 -10.12 1.84
C ILE A 69 8.97 -10.45 3.21
N PRO A 70 10.29 -10.34 3.42
CA PRO A 70 10.88 -10.62 4.73
C PRO A 70 10.40 -9.64 5.81
N VAL A 71 10.23 -8.35 5.47
CA VAL A 71 9.74 -7.34 6.41
C VAL A 71 8.26 -7.60 6.79
N GLY A 72 7.42 -7.99 5.83
CA GLY A 72 6.03 -8.39 6.09
C GLY A 72 5.92 -9.60 7.02
N LYS A 73 6.81 -10.59 6.86
CA LYS A 73 6.93 -11.71 7.81
C LYS A 73 7.36 -11.25 9.21
N ALA A 74 8.31 -10.32 9.29
CA ALA A 74 8.75 -9.75 10.56
C ALA A 74 7.63 -8.99 11.27
N LEU A 75 6.82 -8.21 10.54
CA LEU A 75 5.65 -7.52 11.09
C LEU A 75 4.61 -8.52 11.62
N ILE A 76 4.31 -9.58 10.86
CA ILE A 76 3.39 -10.64 11.32
C ILE A 76 3.87 -11.24 12.65
N ASN A 77 5.16 -11.56 12.76
CA ASN A 77 5.70 -12.15 13.98
C ASN A 77 5.70 -11.16 15.16
N ALA A 78 6.03 -9.88 14.92
CA ALA A 78 5.97 -8.85 15.96
C ALA A 78 4.55 -8.66 16.49
N GLU A 79 3.53 -8.67 15.60
CA GLU A 79 2.12 -8.62 16.00
C GLU A 79 1.67 -9.88 16.76
N LYS A 80 2.23 -11.07 16.43
CA LYS A 80 2.01 -12.29 17.23
C LYS A 80 2.57 -12.15 18.65
N ASP A 81 3.74 -11.53 18.81
CA ASP A 81 4.35 -11.35 20.12
C ASP A 81 3.55 -10.35 20.98
N VAL A 82 3.02 -9.28 20.37
CA VAL A 82 2.08 -8.36 21.02
C VAL A 82 0.80 -9.10 21.45
N GLU A 83 0.18 -9.87 20.55
CA GLU A 83 -1.00 -10.69 20.88
C GLU A 83 -0.73 -11.65 22.05
N ALA A 84 0.43 -12.31 22.06
CA ALA A 84 0.76 -13.34 23.04
C ALA A 84 0.81 -12.78 24.47
N VAL A 85 1.38 -11.59 24.68
CA VAL A 85 1.48 -11.03 26.04
C VAL A 85 0.10 -10.73 26.64
N PHE A 86 -0.86 -10.31 25.82
CA PHE A 86 -2.25 -10.09 26.28
C PHE A 86 -3.00 -11.41 26.44
N ARG A 87 -2.83 -12.37 25.52
CA ARG A 87 -3.48 -13.69 25.61
C ARG A 87 -3.12 -14.43 26.90
N TYR A 88 -1.86 -14.35 27.33
CA TYR A 88 -1.36 -15.06 28.51
C TYR A 88 -1.34 -14.20 29.79
N GLY A 89 -1.79 -12.94 29.74
CA GLY A 89 -1.84 -12.06 30.91
C GLY A 89 -0.47 -11.68 31.48
N VAL A 90 0.60 -11.72 30.67
CA VAL A 90 1.99 -11.46 31.07
C VAL A 90 2.46 -10.06 30.66
N VAL A 91 1.55 -9.08 30.72
CA VAL A 91 1.80 -7.72 30.23
C VAL A 91 2.55 -6.92 31.27
N ASP A 92 3.73 -6.45 30.89
CA ASP A 92 4.54 -5.45 31.58
C ASP A 92 4.73 -4.23 30.67
N GLU A 93 4.77 -3.03 31.24
CA GLU A 93 4.87 -1.78 30.47
C GLU A 93 6.15 -1.71 29.64
N THR A 94 7.29 -2.10 30.22
CA THR A 94 8.60 -2.06 29.53
C THR A 94 8.60 -3.05 28.37
N LYS A 95 8.12 -4.27 28.61
CA LYS A 95 8.00 -5.30 27.58
C LYS A 95 7.05 -4.87 26.46
N LEU A 96 5.88 -4.31 26.80
CA LEU A 96 4.91 -3.84 25.81
C LEU A 96 5.49 -2.74 24.92
N LYS A 97 6.18 -1.75 25.50
CA LYS A 97 6.87 -0.70 24.72
C LYS A 97 7.90 -1.27 23.75
N ALA A 98 8.67 -2.26 24.18
CA ALA A 98 9.66 -2.92 23.32
C ALA A 98 9.01 -3.66 22.15
N LEU A 99 7.95 -4.45 22.41
CA LEU A 99 7.23 -5.19 21.37
C LEU A 99 6.57 -4.26 20.34
N LEU A 100 5.89 -3.20 20.81
CA LEU A 100 5.30 -2.20 19.93
C LEU A 100 6.35 -1.49 19.08
N LYS A 101 7.51 -1.15 19.66
CA LYS A 101 8.62 -0.58 18.90
C LYS A 101 9.09 -1.50 17.79
N THR A 102 9.21 -2.81 18.05
CA THR A 102 9.58 -3.79 17.02
C THR A 102 8.53 -3.89 15.91
N ALA A 103 7.25 -3.95 16.26
CA ALA A 103 6.16 -3.98 15.27
C ALA A 103 6.16 -2.72 14.39
N GLU A 104 6.26 -1.54 15.01
CA GLU A 104 6.23 -0.26 14.29
C GLU A 104 7.51 -0.01 13.49
N GLN A 105 8.65 -0.55 13.88
CA GLN A 105 9.86 -0.55 13.06
C GLN A 105 9.66 -1.36 11.77
N ALA A 106 9.11 -2.57 11.87
CA ALA A 106 8.80 -3.39 10.69
C ALA A 106 7.76 -2.72 9.80
N ARG A 107 6.72 -2.11 10.39
CA ARG A 107 5.70 -1.36 9.64
C ARG A 107 6.28 -0.13 8.94
N THR A 108 7.15 0.62 9.62
CA THR A 108 7.83 1.79 9.06
C THR A 108 8.67 1.40 7.85
N GLU A 109 9.47 0.34 7.98
CA GLU A 109 10.31 -0.17 6.89
C GLU A 109 9.45 -0.63 5.71
N LEU A 110 8.37 -1.38 5.97
CA LEU A 110 7.46 -1.82 4.90
C LEU A 110 6.82 -0.63 4.17
N ARG A 111 6.43 0.40 4.91
CA ARG A 111 5.87 1.63 4.35
C ARG A 111 6.90 2.38 3.50
N PHE A 112 8.15 2.47 3.97
CA PHE A 112 9.25 3.05 3.21
C PHE A 112 9.52 2.28 1.90
N ILE A 113 9.57 0.94 1.95
CA ILE A 113 9.75 0.11 0.76
C ILE A 113 8.68 0.41 -0.28
N HIS A 114 7.40 0.48 0.09
CA HIS A 114 6.36 0.76 -0.89
C HIS A 114 6.39 2.20 -1.40
N LEU A 115 6.50 3.20 -0.53
CA LEU A 115 6.53 4.61 -0.95
C LEU A 115 7.75 4.93 -1.80
N SER A 116 8.91 4.34 -1.49
CA SER A 116 10.14 4.63 -2.22
C SER A 116 10.09 4.20 -3.68
N GLN A 117 9.37 3.12 -3.97
CA GLN A 117 9.24 2.60 -5.32
C GLN A 117 8.31 3.45 -6.17
N HIS A 118 7.37 4.20 -5.56
CA HIS A 118 6.56 5.17 -6.30
C HIS A 118 7.39 6.36 -6.81
N TYR A 119 8.26 6.97 -5.99
CA TYR A 119 9.05 8.10 -6.48
C TYR A 119 10.10 7.64 -7.50
N LYS A 120 10.75 6.48 -7.29
CA LYS A 120 11.66 5.88 -8.29
C LYS A 120 10.95 5.62 -9.62
N THR A 121 9.73 5.09 -9.58
CA THR A 121 8.94 4.80 -10.78
C THR A 121 8.48 6.08 -11.48
N LYS A 122 8.18 7.14 -10.74
CA LYS A 122 7.86 8.44 -11.33
C LYS A 122 9.04 8.99 -12.15
N ASP A 123 10.26 8.88 -11.64
CA ASP A 123 11.47 9.48 -12.26
C ASP A 123 11.85 8.86 -13.61
N ILE A 124 11.32 7.68 -13.94
CA ILE A 124 11.57 6.99 -15.22
C ILE A 124 10.47 7.21 -16.26
N LEU A 125 9.35 7.82 -15.88
CA LEU A 125 8.22 8.10 -16.77
C LEU A 125 8.25 9.56 -17.22
N SER A 126 7.78 9.83 -18.45
CA SER A 126 7.55 11.20 -18.89
C SER A 126 6.31 11.81 -18.20
N ASP A 127 6.22 13.14 -18.17
CA ASP A 127 5.02 13.83 -17.65
C ASP A 127 3.74 13.42 -18.41
N GLU A 128 3.86 13.13 -19.71
CA GLU A 128 2.78 12.62 -20.54
C GLU A 128 2.33 11.21 -20.09
N GLN A 129 3.28 10.32 -19.80
CA GLN A 129 3.00 8.98 -19.28
C GLN A 129 2.40 9.04 -17.87
N VAL A 130 2.89 9.92 -17.00
CA VAL A 130 2.29 10.13 -15.66
C VAL A 130 0.86 10.65 -15.78
N THR A 131 0.62 11.62 -16.66
CA THR A 131 -0.73 12.13 -16.93
C THR A 131 -1.66 11.04 -17.45
N LYS A 132 -1.20 10.24 -18.42
CA LYS A 132 -1.96 9.12 -18.97
C LYS A 132 -2.24 8.04 -17.92
N TYR A 133 -1.25 7.72 -17.09
CA TYR A 133 -1.41 6.80 -15.97
C TYR A 133 -2.51 7.28 -15.01
N ASN A 134 -2.49 8.56 -14.62
CA ASN A 134 -3.49 9.11 -13.71
C ASN A 134 -4.90 9.08 -14.30
N GLN A 135 -5.04 9.28 -15.61
CA GLN A 135 -6.31 9.10 -16.31
C GLN A 135 -6.78 7.64 -16.29
N LEU A 136 -5.90 6.70 -16.65
CA LEU A 136 -6.20 5.26 -16.68
C LEU A 136 -6.54 4.70 -15.30
N ARG A 137 -5.95 5.25 -14.23
CA ARG A 137 -6.24 4.89 -12.84
C ARG A 137 -7.48 5.59 -12.26
N GLY A 138 -8.04 6.58 -12.97
CA GLY A 138 -9.21 7.33 -12.51
C GLY A 138 -8.90 8.40 -11.45
N TYR A 139 -7.66 8.88 -11.37
CA TYR A 139 -7.23 9.89 -10.38
C TYR A 139 -7.43 11.34 -10.84
N THR A 140 -7.81 11.55 -12.09
CA THR A 140 -8.02 12.89 -12.67
C THR A 140 -9.47 13.37 -12.56
N GLU A 141 -10.38 12.54 -12.08
CA GLU A 141 -11.80 12.88 -11.99
C GLU A 141 -12.13 13.28 -10.57
N ASP A 142 -12.78 14.43 -10.37
CA ASP A 142 -13.35 14.76 -9.08
C ASP A 142 -14.60 13.88 -8.86
N PRO A 143 -14.57 12.90 -7.92
CA PRO A 143 -15.74 12.11 -7.63
C PRO A 143 -16.91 13.01 -7.18
N CYS A 144 -16.64 14.18 -6.59
CA CYS A 144 -17.66 15.13 -6.17
C CYS A 144 -18.41 15.79 -7.34
N GLU A 145 -17.84 15.82 -8.54
CA GLU A 145 -18.47 16.37 -9.74
C GLU A 145 -19.26 15.31 -10.54
N LYS A 146 -18.92 14.02 -10.38
CA LYS A 146 -19.52 12.92 -11.14
C LYS A 146 -20.40 12.02 -10.29
N ILE A 147 -21.58 12.52 -9.92
CA ILE A 147 -22.60 11.73 -9.21
C ILE A 147 -23.26 10.74 -10.19
N PRO A 148 -23.22 9.42 -9.94
CA PRO A 148 -23.83 8.44 -10.83
C PRO A 148 -25.36 8.58 -10.89
N ALA A 149 -25.96 8.27 -12.05
CA ALA A 149 -27.41 8.31 -12.21
C ALA A 149 -28.12 7.44 -11.15
N GLY A 150 -29.22 7.96 -10.60
CA GLY A 150 -29.97 7.30 -9.53
C GLY A 150 -29.42 7.49 -8.11
N HIS A 151 -28.30 8.20 -7.93
CA HIS A 151 -27.76 8.50 -6.60
C HIS A 151 -28.23 9.87 -6.10
N ASN A 152 -28.54 9.98 -4.81
CA ASN A 152 -28.82 11.26 -4.17
C ASN A 152 -27.53 12.10 -4.10
N PRO A 153 -27.49 13.32 -4.69
CA PRO A 153 -26.30 14.16 -4.72
C PRO A 153 -25.68 14.45 -3.35
N THR A 154 -26.51 14.77 -2.36
CA THR A 154 -26.06 15.14 -1.01
C THR A 154 -25.45 13.95 -0.28
N MET A 155 -26.10 12.79 -0.33
CA MET A 155 -25.61 11.57 0.32
C MET A 155 -24.33 11.06 -0.35
N TYR A 156 -24.26 11.12 -1.68
CA TYR A 156 -23.10 10.69 -2.44
C TYR A 156 -21.88 11.57 -2.13
N LYS A 157 -22.03 12.90 -2.20
CA LYS A 157 -20.97 13.86 -1.85
C LYS A 157 -20.47 13.66 -0.42
N LYS A 158 -21.37 13.45 0.54
CA LYS A 158 -21.00 13.14 1.93
C LYS A 158 -20.22 11.84 2.06
N HIS A 159 -20.59 10.79 1.32
CA HIS A 159 -19.90 9.50 1.37
C HIS A 159 -18.49 9.57 0.76
N MET A 160 -18.31 10.38 -0.28
CA MET A 160 -17.02 10.63 -0.93
C MET A 160 -16.14 11.64 -0.17
N GLY A 161 -16.61 12.21 0.95
CA GLY A 161 -15.84 13.20 1.72
C GLY A 161 -15.75 14.57 1.07
N CYS A 162 -16.66 14.90 0.15
CA CYS A 162 -16.75 16.20 -0.49
C CYS A 162 -17.21 17.27 0.51
N HIS A 163 -16.60 18.46 0.45
CA HIS A 163 -16.95 19.62 1.28
C HIS A 163 -17.83 20.62 0.52
#